data_AF-A0A383DPI8-F1
#
_entry.id   AF-A0A383DPI8-F1
#
_cell.length_a   1.000
_cell.length_b   1.000
_cell.length_c   1.000
_cell.angle_alpha   90.00
_cell.angle_beta   90.00
_cell.angle_gamma   90.00
#
_symmetry.space_group_name_H-M   'P 1'
#
loop_
_entity.id
_entity.type
_entity.pdbx_description
1 polymer ?
#
loop_
_entity_poly.entity_id
_entity_poly.type
_entity_poly.pdbx_seq_one_letter_code
_entity_poly.pdbx_strand_id
1 'polypeptide(L)'
;IDNTFQFESYLKTKKFTILYDQMLWGEGPCYIPRREMLIWSDIPNNRMLKFINGKVSEFRNPSNFHNGNTLDNEENIISCSHGGRYVCKIDDELKVSILVDSYRGKKLNSPDDVCVKSDGTIWFTEPPYGILSDYEGYPGNQEYGGCYVFCFDPKTKNLVVKTTNLNRPNGIAFSYNEKKIYISDTGEDIKHLYVFEIDQELNLINQKLVYDFKPLGFSDGFRSDKDGNIWTSAG
;
A
#
# COMPACT_ATOMS: atom_id res chain seq x y z
N ILE A 1 5.36 15.90 23.48
CA ILE A 1 5.83 15.59 22.11
C ILE A 1 5.67 16.87 21.32
N ASP A 2 6.67 17.29 20.57
CA ASP A 2 6.49 18.45 19.69
C ASP A 2 5.30 18.19 18.75
N ASN A 3 4.55 19.24 18.40
CA ASN A 3 3.34 19.18 17.56
C ASN A 3 2.09 18.51 18.16
N THR A 4 2.05 18.18 19.47
CA THR A 4 0.80 17.68 20.09
C THR A 4 -0.39 18.63 19.88
N PHE A 5 -0.20 19.93 20.04
CA PHE A 5 -1.27 20.90 19.81
C PHE A 5 -1.76 20.90 18.35
N GLN A 6 -0.85 20.77 17.39
CA GLN A 6 -1.20 20.68 15.98
C GLN A 6 -1.97 19.38 15.68
N PHE A 7 -1.50 18.24 16.19
CA PHE A 7 -2.22 16.97 16.06
C PHE A 7 -3.63 17.04 16.67
N GLU A 8 -3.75 17.59 17.88
CA GLU A 8 -5.04 17.79 18.53
C GLU A 8 -5.97 18.73 17.75
N SER A 9 -5.40 19.72 17.03
CA SER A 9 -6.19 20.61 16.17
C SER A 9 -6.82 19.91 14.96
N TYR A 10 -6.25 18.78 14.51
CA TYR A 10 -6.82 17.96 13.43
C TYR A 10 -7.88 16.97 13.92
N LEU A 11 -7.88 16.61 15.22
CA LEU A 11 -8.84 15.65 15.78
C LEU A 11 -10.22 16.30 15.98
N LYS A 12 -11.16 16.00 15.07
CA LYS A 12 -12.57 16.38 15.24
C LYS A 12 -13.28 15.61 16.36
N THR A 13 -12.78 14.42 16.70
CA THR A 13 -13.30 13.56 17.77
C THR A 13 -12.17 12.72 18.35
N LYS A 14 -12.24 12.44 19.66
CA LYS A 14 -11.40 11.45 20.34
C LYS A 14 -12.16 10.15 20.64
N LYS A 15 -13.42 10.07 20.19
CA LYS A 15 -14.26 8.87 20.29
C LYS A 15 -14.12 8.06 19.01
N PHE A 16 -13.55 6.87 19.12
CA PHE A 16 -13.43 5.89 18.06
C PHE A 16 -14.44 4.77 18.28
N THR A 17 -14.99 4.22 17.20
CA THR A 17 -15.93 3.10 17.22
C THR A 17 -15.39 1.96 16.39
N ILE A 18 -15.50 0.73 16.90
CA ILE A 18 -15.21 -0.47 16.12
C ILE A 18 -16.35 -0.66 15.13
N LEU A 19 -16.04 -0.58 13.83
CA LEU A 19 -17.01 -0.84 12.76
C LEU A 19 -17.12 -2.33 12.44
N TYR A 20 -16.03 -3.09 12.64
CA TYR A 20 -15.95 -4.51 12.34
C TYR A 20 -14.73 -5.14 13.03
N ASP A 21 -14.90 -6.34 13.59
CA ASP A 21 -13.88 -7.06 14.36
C ASP A 21 -13.75 -8.56 13.97
N GLN A 22 -14.50 -9.02 12.97
CA GLN A 22 -14.50 -10.42 12.51
C GLN A 22 -13.50 -10.63 11.36
N MET A 23 -12.26 -10.16 11.56
CA MET A 23 -11.13 -10.32 10.62
C MET A 23 -9.99 -11.04 11.31
N LEU A 24 -9.11 -11.65 10.50
CA LEU A 24 -7.82 -12.11 11.02
C LEU A 24 -6.77 -11.01 10.90
N TRP A 25 -6.73 -10.30 9.78
CA TRP A 25 -5.84 -9.16 9.57
C TRP A 25 -6.45 -8.21 8.54
N GLY A 26 -6.87 -7.03 9.00
CA GLY A 26 -7.42 -5.98 8.14
C GLY A 26 -6.32 -5.11 7.54
N GLU A 27 -6.32 -4.95 6.21
CA GLU A 27 -5.27 -4.21 5.49
C GLU A 27 -5.80 -3.39 4.31
N GLY A 28 -4.97 -2.47 3.81
CA GLY A 28 -5.19 -1.78 2.53
C GLY A 28 -6.53 -1.05 2.37
N PRO A 29 -6.98 -0.20 3.32
CA PRO A 29 -8.23 0.52 3.19
C PRO A 29 -8.20 1.54 2.04
N CYS A 30 -9.27 1.57 1.23
CA CYS A 30 -9.44 2.48 0.11
C CYS A 30 -10.90 2.96 0.00
N TYR A 31 -11.12 4.28 0.04
CA TYR A 31 -12.44 4.87 -0.14
C TYR A 31 -12.69 5.18 -1.61
N ILE A 32 -13.85 4.77 -2.13
CA ILE A 32 -14.29 4.95 -3.52
C ILE A 32 -15.40 6.01 -3.54
N PRO A 33 -15.09 7.28 -3.90
CA PRO A 33 -16.02 8.40 -3.82
C PRO A 33 -17.30 8.19 -4.62
N ARG A 34 -17.21 7.78 -5.90
CA ARG A 34 -18.40 7.57 -6.76
C ARG A 34 -19.37 6.51 -6.25
N ARG A 35 -18.93 5.64 -5.32
CA ARG A 35 -19.75 4.56 -4.73
C ARG A 35 -20.06 4.79 -3.26
N GLU A 36 -19.56 5.88 -2.66
CA GLU A 36 -19.62 6.15 -1.23
C GLU A 36 -19.24 4.92 -0.37
N MET A 37 -18.19 4.21 -0.80
CA MET A 37 -17.85 2.87 -0.32
C MET A 37 -16.41 2.82 0.16
N LEU A 38 -16.19 2.35 1.38
CA LEU A 38 -14.85 1.97 1.85
C LEU A 38 -14.64 0.48 1.57
N ILE A 39 -13.53 0.10 0.94
CA ILE A 39 -13.08 -1.29 0.81
C ILE A 39 -11.79 -1.49 1.60
N TRP A 40 -11.53 -2.73 2.01
CA TRP A 40 -10.26 -3.16 2.61
C TRP A 40 -10.14 -4.68 2.51
N SER A 41 -8.94 -5.19 2.78
CA SER A 41 -8.61 -6.61 2.68
C SER A 41 -8.66 -7.28 4.05
N ASP A 42 -9.09 -8.55 4.08
CA ASP A 42 -8.93 -9.45 5.22
C ASP A 42 -8.07 -10.61 4.73
N ILE A 43 -6.75 -10.40 4.74
CA ILE A 43 -5.80 -11.15 3.90
C ILE A 43 -5.87 -12.65 4.20
N PRO A 44 -5.79 -13.11 5.47
CA PRO A 44 -5.76 -14.54 5.77
C PRO A 44 -7.09 -15.25 5.49
N ASN A 45 -8.21 -14.53 5.52
CA ASN A 45 -9.51 -15.07 5.10
C ASN A 45 -9.70 -15.03 3.57
N ASN A 46 -8.69 -14.60 2.81
CA ASN A 46 -8.68 -14.54 1.35
C ASN A 46 -9.93 -13.82 0.79
N ARG A 47 -10.27 -12.66 1.38
CA ARG A 47 -11.42 -11.86 0.97
C ARG A 47 -11.13 -10.37 1.06
N MET A 48 -11.99 -9.59 0.43
CA MET A 48 -12.09 -8.15 0.62
C MET A 48 -13.46 -7.82 1.16
N LEU A 49 -13.53 -6.82 2.02
CA LEU A 49 -14.74 -6.32 2.65
C LEU A 49 -15.08 -4.94 2.09
N LYS A 50 -16.36 -4.56 2.23
CA LYS A 50 -16.85 -3.22 1.93
C LYS A 50 -17.72 -2.72 3.08
N PHE A 51 -17.69 -1.41 3.28
CA PHE A 51 -18.58 -0.67 4.16
C PHE A 51 -19.36 0.36 3.35
N ILE A 52 -20.69 0.25 3.41
CA ILE A 52 -21.64 1.17 2.78
C ILE A 52 -22.77 1.40 3.78
N ASN A 53 -23.15 2.67 4.01
CA ASN A 53 -24.32 3.04 4.82
C ASN A 53 -24.38 2.36 6.20
N GLY A 54 -23.25 2.30 6.92
CA GLY A 54 -23.21 1.72 8.26
C GLY A 54 -23.11 0.19 8.31
N LYS A 55 -23.02 -0.49 7.15
CA LYS A 55 -23.01 -1.96 7.08
C LYS A 55 -21.74 -2.47 6.42
N VAL A 56 -21.10 -3.44 7.07
CA VAL A 56 -20.01 -4.23 6.50
C VAL A 56 -20.56 -5.47 5.80
N SER A 57 -20.02 -5.80 4.63
CA SER A 57 -20.31 -7.01 3.85
C SER A 57 -19.12 -7.38 2.97
N GLU A 58 -19.16 -8.54 2.32
CA GLU A 58 -18.10 -8.92 1.39
C GLU A 58 -18.12 -8.06 0.12
N PHE A 59 -16.92 -7.64 -0.29
CA PHE A 59 -16.66 -7.03 -1.59
C PHE A 59 -16.26 -8.10 -2.60
N ARG A 60 -15.34 -9.00 -2.23
CA ARG A 60 -14.80 -10.06 -3.09
C ARG A 60 -14.37 -11.27 -2.26
N ASN A 61 -14.83 -12.46 -2.64
CA ASN A 61 -14.45 -13.73 -2.00
C ASN A 61 -14.51 -14.88 -3.05
N PRO A 62 -13.39 -15.55 -3.39
CA PRO A 62 -12.03 -15.28 -2.91
C PRO A 62 -11.44 -14.01 -3.53
N SER A 63 -10.58 -13.30 -2.79
CA SER A 63 -9.85 -12.14 -3.30
C SER A 63 -8.58 -12.53 -4.05
N ASN A 64 -8.03 -13.71 -3.80
CA ASN A 64 -6.65 -14.08 -4.14
C ASN A 64 -5.63 -13.28 -3.31
N PHE A 65 -5.87 -13.21 -2.00
CA PHE A 65 -5.04 -12.54 -1.00
C PHE A 65 -4.67 -11.12 -1.45
N HIS A 66 -5.67 -10.33 -1.82
CA HIS A 66 -5.43 -8.89 -2.04
C HIS A 66 -4.99 -8.24 -0.72
N ASN A 67 -4.04 -7.31 -0.81
CA ASN A 67 -3.49 -6.55 0.31
C ASN A 67 -3.82 -5.06 0.10
N GLY A 68 -2.84 -4.23 -0.27
CA GLY A 68 -3.00 -2.80 -0.48
C GLY A 68 -3.95 -2.46 -1.62
N ASN A 69 -4.73 -1.40 -1.41
CA ASN A 69 -5.68 -0.88 -2.39
C ASN A 69 -5.56 0.65 -2.50
N THR A 70 -5.71 1.16 -3.71
CA THR A 70 -5.82 2.59 -4.01
C THR A 70 -6.70 2.81 -5.24
N LEU A 71 -6.87 4.05 -5.68
CA LEU A 71 -7.58 4.39 -6.92
C LEU A 71 -6.62 4.92 -7.97
N ASP A 72 -6.93 4.64 -9.24
CA ASP A 72 -6.39 5.42 -10.35
C ASP A 72 -7.20 6.72 -10.57
N ASN A 73 -6.77 7.53 -11.53
CA ASN A 73 -7.42 8.81 -11.87
C ASN A 73 -8.84 8.66 -12.45
N GLU A 74 -9.26 7.44 -12.79
CA GLU A 74 -10.60 7.10 -13.28
C GLU A 74 -11.45 6.42 -12.19
N GLU A 75 -10.98 6.45 -10.94
CA GLU A 75 -11.58 5.77 -9.79
C GLU A 75 -11.70 4.24 -9.95
N ASN A 76 -10.91 3.61 -10.83
CA ASN A 76 -10.74 2.16 -10.80
C ASN A 76 -9.86 1.77 -9.62
N ILE A 77 -10.11 0.61 -9.03
CA ILE A 77 -9.29 0.13 -7.91
C ILE A 77 -7.99 -0.43 -8.48
N ILE A 78 -6.86 0.05 -7.97
CA ILE A 78 -5.55 -0.59 -8.18
C ILE A 78 -5.24 -1.37 -6.91
N SER A 79 -4.91 -2.65 -7.06
CA SER A 79 -4.74 -3.55 -5.93
C SER A 79 -3.49 -4.42 -6.08
N CYS A 80 -2.88 -4.71 -4.93
CA CYS A 80 -1.79 -5.64 -4.76
C CYS A 80 -2.35 -7.02 -4.40
N SER A 81 -1.85 -8.10 -5.02
CA SER A 81 -2.25 -9.47 -4.73
C SER A 81 -1.04 -10.31 -4.32
N HIS A 82 -1.03 -10.76 -3.07
CA HIS A 82 -0.03 -11.69 -2.54
C HIS A 82 -0.11 -13.04 -3.26
N GLY A 83 -1.29 -13.65 -3.28
CA GLY A 83 -1.49 -15.00 -3.85
C GLY A 83 -1.25 -15.04 -5.36
N GLY A 84 -1.57 -13.95 -6.05
CA GLY A 84 -1.34 -13.80 -7.49
C GLY A 84 0.08 -13.34 -7.85
N ARG A 85 0.79 -12.74 -6.89
CA ARG A 85 2.10 -12.10 -7.09
C ARG A 85 2.04 -11.05 -8.20
N TYR A 86 0.99 -10.24 -8.19
CA TYR A 86 0.73 -9.21 -9.21
C TYR A 86 0.12 -7.93 -8.63
N VAL A 87 0.25 -6.85 -9.39
CA VAL A 87 -0.57 -5.64 -9.28
C VAL A 87 -1.65 -5.70 -10.36
N CYS A 88 -2.90 -5.41 -9.99
CA CYS A 88 -4.03 -5.46 -10.91
C CYS A 88 -4.90 -4.19 -10.84
N LYS A 89 -5.73 -4.03 -11.86
CA LYS A 89 -6.86 -3.09 -11.89
C LYS A 89 -8.16 -3.87 -11.74
N ILE A 90 -9.07 -3.37 -10.90
CA ILE A 90 -10.43 -3.87 -10.76
C ILE A 90 -11.38 -2.75 -11.22
N ASP A 91 -12.15 -3.03 -12.25
CA ASP A 91 -13.14 -2.09 -12.79
C ASP A 91 -14.48 -2.14 -12.05
N ASP A 92 -15.45 -1.36 -12.52
CA ASP A 92 -16.76 -1.26 -11.90
C ASP A 92 -17.57 -2.57 -11.93
N GLU A 93 -17.33 -3.39 -12.94
CA GLU A 93 -17.89 -4.72 -13.12
C GLU A 93 -17.14 -5.80 -12.31
N LEU A 94 -16.17 -5.40 -11.47
CA LEU A 94 -15.31 -6.25 -10.66
C LEU A 94 -14.41 -7.19 -11.47
N LYS A 95 -14.17 -6.86 -12.74
CA LYS A 95 -13.24 -7.59 -13.59
C LYS A 95 -11.82 -7.20 -13.24
N VAL A 96 -11.00 -8.24 -13.06
CA VAL A 96 -9.57 -8.08 -12.74
C VAL A 96 -8.77 -8.06 -14.04
N SER A 97 -7.96 -7.02 -14.22
CA SER A 97 -6.97 -6.91 -15.28
C SER A 97 -5.58 -6.83 -14.66
N ILE A 98 -4.73 -7.83 -14.93
CA ILE A 98 -3.35 -7.85 -14.43
C ILE A 98 -2.57 -6.73 -15.13
N LEU A 99 -1.87 -5.91 -14.33
CA LEU A 99 -1.03 -4.82 -14.81
C LEU A 99 0.45 -5.22 -14.83
N VAL A 100 0.90 -5.87 -13.75
CA VAL A 100 2.29 -6.31 -13.57
C VAL A 100 2.29 -7.62 -12.78
N ASP A 101 2.89 -8.68 -13.33
CA ASP A 101 3.05 -9.99 -12.66
C ASP A 101 4.52 -10.47 -12.63
N SER A 102 5.41 -9.74 -13.29
CA SER A 102 6.79 -10.16 -13.46
C SER A 102 7.74 -8.97 -13.70
N TYR A 103 9.00 -9.18 -13.32
CA TYR A 103 10.12 -8.30 -13.60
C TYR A 103 11.26 -9.11 -14.21
N ARG A 104 11.69 -8.74 -15.43
CA ARG A 104 12.74 -9.45 -16.18
C ARG A 104 12.48 -10.97 -16.31
N GLY A 105 11.23 -11.34 -16.55
CA GLY A 105 10.80 -12.74 -16.71
C GLY A 105 10.70 -13.54 -15.41
N LYS A 106 10.91 -12.91 -14.25
CA LYS A 106 10.79 -13.50 -12.91
C LYS A 106 9.53 -12.99 -12.23
N LYS A 107 8.84 -13.83 -11.47
CA LYS A 107 7.66 -13.42 -10.69
C LYS A 107 8.05 -12.38 -9.64
N LEU A 108 7.15 -11.43 -9.39
CA LEU A 108 7.23 -10.57 -8.20
C LEU A 108 7.23 -11.45 -6.94
N ASN A 109 7.78 -11.02 -5.80
CA ASN A 109 7.61 -11.72 -4.52
C ASN A 109 6.12 -11.74 -4.12
N SER A 110 5.58 -10.60 -3.68
CA SER A 110 4.19 -10.38 -3.26
C SER A 110 3.97 -8.87 -3.05
N PRO A 111 3.48 -8.12 -4.07
CA PRO A 111 3.22 -6.68 -3.91
C PRO A 111 2.37 -6.40 -2.67
N ASP A 112 2.69 -5.35 -1.91
CA ASP A 112 2.11 -5.11 -0.58
C ASP A 112 1.18 -3.89 -0.57
N ASP A 113 1.72 -2.67 -0.58
CA ASP A 113 0.93 -1.42 -0.72
C ASP A 113 1.23 -0.71 -2.05
N VAL A 114 0.30 0.14 -2.48
CA VAL A 114 0.31 0.80 -3.78
C VAL A 114 -0.24 2.21 -3.71
N CYS A 115 0.38 3.13 -4.45
CA CYS A 115 -0.13 4.48 -4.68
C CYS A 115 -0.06 4.85 -6.16
N VAL A 116 -1.02 5.64 -6.62
CA VAL A 116 -1.07 6.14 -8.00
C VAL A 116 -0.73 7.63 -7.96
N LYS A 117 0.20 8.03 -8.84
CA LYS A 117 0.58 9.42 -9.04
C LYS A 117 -0.36 10.09 -10.04
N SER A 118 -0.53 11.41 -9.95
CA SER A 118 -1.42 12.20 -10.83
C SER A 118 -1.14 12.06 -12.33
N ASP A 119 0.08 11.71 -12.74
CA ASP A 119 0.44 11.43 -14.14
C ASP A 119 -0.03 10.04 -14.65
N GLY A 120 -0.56 9.22 -13.74
CA GLY A 120 -1.06 7.87 -13.97
C GLY A 120 -0.03 6.76 -13.72
N THR A 121 1.20 7.09 -13.28
CA THR A 121 2.16 6.06 -12.89
C THR A 121 1.77 5.40 -11.57
N ILE A 122 1.99 4.08 -11.50
CA ILE A 122 1.60 3.24 -10.37
C ILE A 122 2.85 2.82 -9.62
N TRP A 123 2.93 3.17 -8.35
CA TRP A 123 4.07 2.90 -7.48
C TRP A 123 3.68 1.89 -6.42
N PHE A 124 4.46 0.85 -6.25
CA PHE A 124 4.15 -0.20 -5.29
C PHE A 124 5.40 -0.75 -4.62
N THR A 125 5.21 -1.24 -3.40
CA THR A 125 6.22 -1.91 -2.61
C THR A 125 6.13 -3.41 -2.79
N GLU A 126 7.28 -4.06 -2.66
CA GLU A 126 7.44 -5.44 -3.08
C GLU A 126 8.26 -6.25 -2.05
N PRO A 127 7.76 -6.42 -0.82
CA PRO A 127 8.31 -7.35 0.17
C PRO A 127 7.82 -8.79 -0.13
N PRO A 128 8.34 -9.82 0.55
CA PRO A 128 7.98 -11.21 0.27
C PRO A 128 6.93 -11.79 1.23
N TYR A 129 6.23 -10.98 2.04
CA TYR A 129 5.37 -11.49 3.12
C TYR A 129 4.36 -12.55 2.63
N GLY A 130 3.72 -12.29 1.49
CA GLY A 130 2.74 -13.18 0.86
C GLY A 130 3.29 -14.50 0.32
N ILE A 131 4.61 -14.71 0.34
CA ILE A 131 5.26 -15.97 -0.07
C ILE A 131 6.01 -16.68 1.06
N LEU A 132 6.02 -16.13 2.28
CA LEU A 132 6.72 -16.74 3.42
C LEU A 132 5.94 -17.89 4.05
N SER A 133 4.61 -17.90 3.91
CA SER A 133 3.72 -18.92 4.48
C SER A 133 2.41 -19.01 3.69
N ASP A 134 1.51 -19.89 4.12
CA ASP A 134 0.13 -19.99 3.64
C ASP A 134 -0.85 -19.09 4.40
N TYR A 135 -0.36 -18.27 5.35
CA TYR A 135 -1.22 -17.43 6.18
C TYR A 135 -1.78 -16.22 5.43
N GLU A 136 -0.98 -15.60 4.55
CA GLU A 136 -1.36 -14.37 3.83
C GLU A 136 -1.10 -14.48 2.32
N GLY A 137 -0.93 -15.71 1.82
CA GLY A 137 -0.68 -16.00 0.41
C GLY A 137 -0.32 -17.47 0.21
N TYR A 138 0.64 -17.73 -0.68
CA TYR A 138 1.10 -19.09 -0.98
C TYR A 138 2.62 -19.17 -0.85
N PRO A 139 3.18 -20.17 -0.13
CA PRO A 139 4.61 -20.34 -0.02
C PRO A 139 5.31 -20.35 -1.38
N GLY A 140 6.38 -19.58 -1.51
CA GLY A 140 7.08 -19.38 -2.76
C GLY A 140 8.52 -18.90 -2.58
N ASN A 141 9.24 -18.80 -3.69
CA ASN A 141 10.63 -18.33 -3.70
C ASN A 141 10.71 -16.88 -4.21
N GLN A 142 11.60 -16.10 -3.62
CA GLN A 142 12.04 -14.82 -4.20
C GLN A 142 12.88 -15.10 -5.44
N GLU A 143 12.42 -14.70 -6.62
CA GLU A 143 13.05 -15.11 -7.87
C GLU A 143 14.20 -14.18 -8.30
N TYR A 144 14.19 -12.91 -7.89
CA TYR A 144 15.27 -11.94 -8.13
C TYR A 144 16.04 -11.50 -6.88
N GLY A 145 15.74 -12.08 -5.72
CA GLY A 145 16.62 -12.01 -4.54
C GLY A 145 16.66 -10.67 -3.81
N GLY A 146 15.60 -9.86 -3.89
CA GLY A 146 15.52 -8.57 -3.18
C GLY A 146 14.08 -8.09 -3.02
N CYS A 147 13.89 -7.03 -2.24
CA CYS A 147 12.61 -6.34 -2.06
C CYS A 147 12.74 -4.93 -2.61
N TYR A 148 11.93 -4.59 -3.60
CA TYR A 148 12.11 -3.36 -4.37
C TYR A 148 10.89 -2.46 -4.22
N VAL A 149 11.07 -1.20 -4.61
CA VAL A 149 9.97 -0.30 -4.91
C VAL A 149 9.96 -0.11 -6.41
N PHE A 150 8.79 -0.33 -7.01
CA PHE A 150 8.61 -0.24 -8.45
C PHE A 150 7.76 0.97 -8.83
N CYS A 151 7.96 1.44 -10.05
CA CYS A 151 7.08 2.38 -10.74
C CYS A 151 6.71 1.77 -12.09
N PHE A 152 5.41 1.61 -12.33
CA PHE A 152 4.85 1.10 -13.56
C PHE A 152 4.11 2.21 -14.31
N ASP A 153 4.44 2.38 -15.59
CA ASP A 153 3.70 3.26 -16.48
C ASP A 153 2.70 2.43 -17.32
N PRO A 154 1.39 2.55 -17.08
CA PRO A 154 0.39 1.77 -17.81
C PRO A 154 0.30 2.13 -19.30
N LYS A 155 0.77 3.32 -19.71
CA LYS A 155 0.76 3.79 -21.11
C LYS A 155 1.87 3.14 -21.92
N THR A 156 3.08 3.06 -21.36
CA THR A 156 4.25 2.49 -22.03
C THR A 156 4.50 1.02 -21.69
N LYS A 157 3.78 0.48 -20.69
CA LYS A 157 4.00 -0.85 -20.09
C LYS A 157 5.42 -1.03 -19.54
N ASN A 158 6.08 0.07 -19.20
CA ASN A 158 7.41 0.05 -18.65
C ASN A 158 7.36 -0.10 -17.12
N LEU A 159 8.14 -1.04 -16.58
CA LEU A 159 8.31 -1.27 -15.16
C LEU A 159 9.75 -0.92 -14.76
N VAL A 160 9.89 0.06 -13.86
CA VAL A 160 11.19 0.57 -13.43
C VAL A 160 11.38 0.34 -11.94
N VAL A 161 12.54 -0.20 -11.56
CA VAL A 161 12.96 -0.26 -10.16
C VAL A 161 13.37 1.14 -9.71
N LYS A 162 12.76 1.63 -8.63
CA LYS A 162 12.98 2.99 -8.11
C LYS A 162 13.91 3.02 -6.90
N THR A 163 13.92 1.96 -6.10
CA THR A 163 14.97 1.74 -5.09
C THR A 163 15.07 0.26 -4.74
N THR A 164 16.28 -0.15 -4.38
CA THR A 164 16.63 -1.49 -3.86
C THR A 164 17.23 -1.41 -2.46
N ASN A 165 17.25 -0.22 -1.85
CA ASN A 165 18.00 0.07 -0.61
C ASN A 165 17.15 -0.07 0.66
N LEU A 166 16.01 -0.76 0.58
CA LEU A 166 15.09 -1.02 1.69
C LEU A 166 15.05 -2.52 1.97
N ASN A 167 14.84 -2.90 3.23
CA ASN A 167 14.83 -4.30 3.66
C ASN A 167 13.49 -4.99 3.37
N ARG A 168 12.39 -4.42 3.88
CA ARG A 168 11.00 -4.81 3.60
C ARG A 168 10.17 -3.56 3.38
N PRO A 169 10.20 -2.94 2.18
CA PRO A 169 9.35 -1.80 1.88
C PRO A 169 7.88 -2.21 2.03
N ASN A 170 7.07 -1.40 2.70
CA ASN A 170 5.68 -1.72 3.02
C ASN A 170 4.74 -0.56 2.61
N GLY A 171 4.25 0.26 3.53
CA GLY A 171 3.40 1.40 3.21
C GLY A 171 4.06 2.41 2.28
N ILE A 172 3.29 3.01 1.37
CA ILE A 172 3.78 3.97 0.37
C ILE A 172 2.78 5.10 0.12
N ALA A 173 3.24 6.35 0.15
CA ALA A 173 2.39 7.51 -0.17
C ALA A 173 3.19 8.69 -0.72
N PHE A 174 2.66 9.37 -1.73
CA PHE A 174 3.19 10.66 -2.15
C PHE A 174 2.82 11.76 -1.13
N SER A 175 3.66 12.78 -1.02
CA SER A 175 3.21 14.10 -0.51
C SER A 175 2.09 14.66 -1.39
N TYR A 176 1.26 15.56 -0.86
CA TYR A 176 0.15 16.15 -1.61
C TYR A 176 0.56 16.81 -2.94
N ASN A 177 1.74 17.44 -3.00
CA ASN A 177 2.26 18.06 -4.22
C ASN A 177 3.14 17.12 -5.08
N GLU A 178 3.21 15.84 -4.70
CA GLU A 178 3.95 14.77 -5.38
C GLU A 178 5.45 15.01 -5.60
N LYS A 179 6.06 15.95 -4.87
CA LYS A 179 7.52 16.20 -4.94
C LYS A 179 8.32 15.26 -4.04
N LYS A 180 7.63 14.58 -3.12
CA LYS A 180 8.19 13.60 -2.20
C LYS A 180 7.36 12.33 -2.19
N ILE A 181 8.02 11.21 -1.92
CA ILE A 181 7.39 9.93 -1.59
C ILE A 181 7.88 9.45 -0.24
N TYR A 182 6.95 8.92 0.54
CA TYR A 182 7.19 8.33 1.85
C TYR A 182 7.05 6.82 1.70
N ILE A 183 7.96 6.08 2.31
CA ILE A 183 8.00 4.61 2.23
C ILE A 183 8.38 4.09 3.61
N SER A 184 7.56 3.23 4.21
CA SER A 184 7.95 2.51 5.42
C SER A 184 8.78 1.29 5.08
N ASP A 185 9.73 0.97 5.96
CA ASP A 185 10.55 -0.23 5.90
C ASP A 185 10.34 -1.02 7.19
N THR A 186 9.59 -2.12 7.08
CA THR A 186 9.17 -2.98 8.19
C THR A 186 10.12 -4.15 8.39
N GLY A 187 11.35 -4.07 7.86
CA GLY A 187 12.41 -5.03 8.16
C GLY A 187 12.65 -5.11 9.67
N GLU A 188 12.94 -6.32 10.18
CA GLU A 188 12.94 -6.63 11.62
C GLU A 188 13.82 -5.67 12.45
N ASP A 189 15.00 -5.32 11.93
CA ASP A 189 15.95 -4.39 12.57
C ASP A 189 15.80 -2.91 12.11
N ILE A 190 14.96 -2.64 11.11
CA ILE A 190 14.79 -1.31 10.51
C ILE A 190 13.60 -0.59 11.13
N LYS A 191 12.35 -0.98 10.85
CA LYS A 191 11.12 -0.34 11.36
C LYS A 191 11.13 1.20 11.23
N HIS A 192 11.57 1.69 10.07
CA HIS A 192 11.72 3.12 9.81
C HIS A 192 10.65 3.62 8.84
N LEU A 193 10.28 4.89 8.94
CA LEU A 193 9.61 5.63 7.87
C LEU A 193 10.63 6.54 7.19
N TYR A 194 10.80 6.39 5.88
CA TYR A 194 11.68 7.23 5.07
C TYR A 194 10.88 8.19 4.19
N VAL A 195 11.54 9.28 3.81
CA VAL A 195 11.10 10.17 2.74
C VAL A 195 12.19 10.30 1.69
N PHE A 196 11.77 10.34 0.42
CA PHE A 196 12.61 10.61 -0.73
C PHE A 196 12.05 11.82 -1.47
N GLU A 197 12.92 12.63 -2.05
CA GLU A 197 12.54 13.62 -3.06
C GLU A 197 12.47 12.93 -4.42
N ILE A 198 11.60 13.43 -5.30
CA ILE A 198 11.41 12.90 -6.65
C ILE A 198 11.92 13.94 -7.64
N ASP A 199 12.86 13.54 -8.50
CA ASP A 199 13.36 14.42 -9.56
C ASP A 199 12.45 14.42 -10.80
N GLN A 200 12.84 15.17 -11.84
CA GLN A 200 12.06 15.31 -13.08
C GLN A 200 11.98 14.01 -13.90
N GLU A 201 12.89 13.07 -13.68
CA GLU A 201 12.94 11.75 -14.33
C GLU A 201 12.27 10.67 -13.47
N LEU A 202 11.56 11.09 -12.41
CA LEU A 202 10.91 10.21 -11.42
C LEU A 202 11.91 9.35 -10.63
N ASN A 203 13.18 9.74 -10.51
CA ASN A 203 14.13 9.04 -9.65
C ASN A 203 13.94 9.46 -8.19
N LEU A 204 14.23 8.54 -7.28
CA LEU A 204 14.24 8.81 -5.85
C LEU A 204 15.62 9.30 -5.42
N ILE A 205 15.66 10.51 -4.85
CA ILE A 205 16.88 11.16 -4.38
C ILE A 205 16.71 11.63 -2.93
N ASN A 206 17.83 12.00 -2.29
CA ASN A 206 17.82 12.63 -0.96
C ASN A 206 17.03 11.85 0.12
N GLN A 207 17.24 10.54 0.21
CA GLN A 207 16.65 9.69 1.25
C GLN A 207 16.93 10.26 2.65
N LYS A 208 15.87 10.44 3.44
CA LYS A 208 15.94 10.91 4.82
C LYS A 208 15.06 10.05 5.72
N LEU A 209 15.55 9.75 6.92
CA LEU A 209 14.74 9.15 7.98
C LEU A 209 13.74 10.19 8.49
N VAL A 210 12.45 9.83 8.49
CA VAL A 210 11.37 10.64 9.07
C VAL A 210 11.18 10.25 10.53
N TYR A 211 11.10 8.95 10.80
CA TYR A 211 10.88 8.43 12.15
C TYR A 211 11.41 7.00 12.30
N ASP A 212 11.98 6.69 13.47
CA ASP A 212 12.34 5.33 13.89
C ASP A 212 11.30 4.85 14.92
N PHE A 213 10.57 3.79 14.59
CA PHE A 213 9.51 3.25 15.44
C PHE A 213 10.02 2.29 16.52
N LYS A 214 11.31 1.97 16.54
CA LYS A 214 11.89 1.10 17.58
C LYS A 214 11.92 1.80 18.95
N PRO A 215 11.80 1.03 20.05
CA PRO A 215 11.44 -0.39 20.10
C PRO A 215 9.91 -0.63 20.08
N LEU A 216 9.12 0.42 19.89
CA LEU A 216 7.69 0.45 20.21
C LEU A 216 6.78 -0.20 19.16
N GLY A 217 7.26 -0.41 17.94
CA GLY A 217 6.43 -0.95 16.87
C GLY A 217 7.02 -0.71 15.50
N PHE A 218 6.16 -0.69 14.48
CA PHE A 218 6.50 -0.29 13.12
C PHE A 218 5.38 0.52 12.47
N SER A 219 5.72 1.22 11.39
CA SER A 219 4.75 1.82 10.46
C SER A 219 4.46 0.81 9.36
N ASP A 220 3.24 0.30 9.30
CA ASP A 220 2.74 -0.47 8.17
C ASP A 220 2.26 0.51 7.08
N GLY A 221 0.98 0.45 6.68
CA GLY A 221 0.32 1.43 5.81
C GLY A 221 0.12 2.82 6.44
N PHE A 222 0.15 3.86 5.59
CA PHE A 222 -0.07 5.27 5.97
C PHE A 222 -0.59 6.08 4.78
N ARG A 223 -1.08 7.30 5.05
CA ARG A 223 -1.52 8.26 4.03
C ARG A 223 -1.02 9.67 4.32
N SER A 224 -0.92 10.51 3.30
CA SER A 224 -0.63 11.93 3.44
C SER A 224 -1.88 12.77 3.28
N ASP A 225 -1.90 13.96 3.87
CA ASP A 225 -2.97 14.93 3.65
C ASP A 225 -2.47 16.19 2.90
N LYS A 226 -3.44 17.04 2.54
CA LYS A 226 -3.22 18.28 1.79
C LYS A 226 -2.40 19.33 2.53
N ASP A 227 -2.33 19.23 3.85
CA ASP A 227 -1.61 20.17 4.72
C ASP A 227 -0.16 19.71 4.95
N GLY A 228 0.22 18.57 4.37
CA GLY A 228 1.57 18.02 4.40
C GLY A 228 1.84 17.09 5.59
N ASN A 229 0.81 16.67 6.31
CA ASN A 229 0.97 15.70 7.41
C ASN A 229 1.00 14.27 6.87
N ILE A 230 1.66 13.38 7.61
CA ILE A 230 1.63 11.93 7.39
C ILE A 230 0.86 11.28 8.53
N TRP A 231 -0.20 10.56 8.17
CA TRP A 231 -1.05 9.78 9.08
C TRP A 231 -0.66 8.33 8.97
N THR A 232 0.08 7.85 9.95
CA THR A 232 0.68 6.52 9.94
C THR A 232 0.01 5.57 10.90
N SER A 233 -0.12 4.31 10.50
CA SER A 233 -0.32 3.22 11.44
C SER A 233 0.89 3.12 12.39
N ALA A 234 0.65 2.53 13.56
CA ALA A 234 1.68 2.22 14.54
C ALA A 234 1.15 1.11 15.46
N GLY A 235 2.00 0.16 15.81
CA GLY A 235 1.69 -0.96 16.71
C GLY A 235 2.85 -1.93 16.86
#